data_AF-B1I391-F1
#
_entry.id   AF-B1I391-F1
#
_cell.length_a   1.000
_cell.length_b   1.000
_cell.length_c   1.000
_cell.angle_alpha   90.00
_cell.angle_beta   90.00
_cell.angle_gamma   90.00
#
_symmetry.space_group_name_H-M   'P 1'
#
loop_
_entity.id
_entity.type
_entity.pdbx_description
1 polymer ?
#
loop_
_entity_poly.entity_id
_entity_poly.type
_entity_poly.pdbx_seq_one_letter_code
_entity_poly.pdbx_strand_id
1 'polypeptide(L)' 'MPVVITEHARKRLNQKRQENISTSDIIEAASGIPGHIPSATRFRGFVAKSGRVFDIVAKDIPGRRLVVTVIGK' A
#
# COMPACT_ATOMS: atom_id res chain seq x y z
N MET A 1 -13.03 -3.29 -5.53
CA MET A 1 -11.96 -3.34 -6.56
C MET A 1 -10.81 -4.19 -6.02
N PRO A 2 -10.37 -5.25 -6.71
CA PRO A 2 -9.25 -6.09 -6.27
C PRO A 2 -7.95 -5.29 -6.12
N VAL A 3 -7.21 -5.52 -5.03
CA VAL A 3 -5.91 -4.91 -4.77
C VAL A 3 -4.79 -5.88 -5.17
N VAL A 4 -3.80 -5.37 -5.91
CA VAL A 4 -2.61 -6.11 -6.32
C VAL A 4 -1.37 -5.41 -5.75
N ILE A 5 -0.63 -6.11 -4.89
CA ILE A 5 0.66 -5.64 -4.40
C ILE A 5 1.72 -6.00 -5.42
N THR A 6 2.44 -5.00 -5.95
CA THR A 6 3.53 -5.24 -6.90
C THR A 6 4.67 -6.02 -6.28
N GLU A 7 5.46 -6.69 -7.12
CA GLU A 7 6.70 -7.32 -6.68
C GLU A 7 7.67 -6.32 -6.05
N HIS A 8 7.71 -5.08 -6.53
CA HIS A 8 8.49 -4.01 -5.91
C HIS A 8 8.04 -3.72 -4.47
N ALA A 9 6.73 -3.57 -4.24
CA ALA A 9 6.19 -3.36 -2.91
C ALA A 9 6.43 -4.57 -1.99
N ARG A 10 6.31 -5.81 -2.50
CA ARG A 10 6.63 -7.04 -1.75
C ARG A 10 8.08 -7.07 -1.30
N LYS A 11 9.04 -6.79 -2.19
CA LYS A 11 10.47 -6.74 -1.85
C LYS A 11 10.77 -5.72 -0.75
N ARG A 12 10.05 -4.60 -0.73
CA ARG A 12 10.21 -3.58 0.31
C ARG A 12 9.77 -4.04 1.69
N LEU A 13 8.75 -4.89 1.80
CA LEU A 13 8.30 -5.41 3.09
C LEU A 13 9.39 -6.16 3.86
N ASN A 14 10.37 -6.73 3.15
CA ASN A 14 11.51 -7.42 3.77
C ASN A 14 12.60 -6.46 4.31
N GLN A 15 12.46 -5.16 4.08
CA GLN A 15 13.43 -4.17 4.53
C GLN A 15 13.09 -3.70 5.94
N LYS A 16 14.10 -3.50 6.80
CA LYS A 16 13.95 -3.02 8.19
C LYS A 16 13.05 -1.79 8.32
N ARG A 17 13.10 -0.88 7.34
CA ARG A 17 12.23 0.32 7.33
C ARG A 17 10.74 -0.04 7.34
N GLN A 18 10.35 -1.17 6.79
CA GLN A 18 8.95 -1.60 6.62
C GLN A 18 8.56 -2.74 7.56
N GLU A 19 9.46 -3.10 8.47
CA GLU A 19 9.20 -4.09 9.52
C GLU A 19 7.88 -3.74 10.24
N ASN A 20 7.13 -4.76 10.64
CA ASN A 20 5.81 -4.62 11.27
C ASN A 20 4.69 -4.04 10.38
N ILE A 21 4.88 -3.97 9.05
CA ILE A 21 3.81 -3.72 8.07
C ILE A 21 3.54 -5.03 7.33
N SER A 22 2.30 -5.53 7.39
CA SER A 22 1.91 -6.76 6.70
C SER A 22 1.28 -6.49 5.33
N THR A 23 1.19 -7.53 4.51
CA THR A 23 0.41 -7.47 3.26
C THR A 23 -1.06 -7.19 3.51
N SER A 24 -1.61 -7.68 4.62
CA SER A 24 -3.00 -7.42 5.02
C SER A 24 -3.25 -5.94 5.33
N ASP A 25 -2.31 -5.27 6.00
CA ASP A 25 -2.39 -3.83 6.29
C ASP A 25 -2.41 -3.02 5.00
N ILE A 26 -1.57 -3.41 4.02
CA ILE A 26 -1.52 -2.75 2.71
C ILE A 26 -2.82 -2.94 1.93
N ILE A 27 -3.39 -4.16 1.95
CA ILE A 27 -4.65 -4.46 1.26
C ILE A 27 -5.80 -3.65 1.86
N GLU A 28 -5.88 -3.60 3.18
CA GLU A 28 -6.90 -2.84 3.91
C GLU A 28 -6.78 -1.35 3.60
N ALA A 29 -5.58 -0.77 3.70
CA ALA A 29 -5.30 0.62 3.36
C ALA A 29 -5.68 0.95 1.90
N ALA A 30 -5.27 0.13 0.94
CA ALA A 30 -5.57 0.36 -0.47
C ALA A 30 -7.05 0.19 -0.81
N SER A 31 -7.75 -0.75 -0.17
CA SER A 31 -9.19 -0.98 -0.38
C SER A 31 -10.05 0.14 0.19
N GLY A 32 -9.58 0.80 1.26
CA GLY A 32 -10.28 1.92 1.88
C GLY A 32 -10.18 3.25 1.12
N ILE A 33 -9.30 3.38 0.13
CA ILE A 33 -9.19 4.62 -0.65
C ILE A 33 -10.41 4.77 -1.58
N PRO A 34 -11.23 5.82 -1.46
CA PRO A 34 -12.37 6.01 -2.35
C PRO A 34 -11.92 6.53 -3.74
N GLY A 35 -12.81 6.38 -4.72
CA GLY A 35 -12.63 6.95 -6.06
C GLY A 35 -11.62 6.22 -6.94
N HIS A 36 -11.42 6.76 -8.13
CA HIS A 36 -10.46 6.27 -9.12
C HIS A 36 -9.13 7.02 -9.00
N ILE A 37 -8.02 6.28 -9.04
CA ILE A 37 -6.66 6.80 -8.88
C ILE A 37 -5.91 6.69 -10.23
N PRO A 38 -6.03 7.68 -11.13
CA PRO A 38 -5.54 7.55 -12.51
C PRO A 38 -4.00 7.56 -12.62
N SER A 39 -3.31 8.11 -11.62
CA SER A 39 -1.85 8.24 -11.58
C SER A 39 -1.28 7.72 -10.27
N ALA A 40 0.01 7.37 -10.24
CA ALA A 40 0.67 6.89 -9.03
C ALA A 40 0.63 7.97 -7.93
N THR A 41 -0.25 7.78 -6.96
CA THR A 41 -0.58 8.77 -5.93
C THR A 41 -0.17 8.25 -4.56
N ARG A 42 0.51 9.09 -3.77
CA ARG A 42 0.91 8.75 -2.40
C ARG A 42 -0.19 9.11 -1.41
N PHE A 43 -0.68 8.11 -0.71
CA PHE A 43 -1.62 8.25 0.41
C PHE A 43 -0.85 8.06 1.70
N ARG A 44 -1.05 8.96 2.66
CA ARG A 44 -0.22 9.08 3.86
C ARG A 44 -0.97 8.74 5.13
N GLY A 45 -0.25 8.24 6.12
CA GLY A 45 -0.74 8.15 7.50
C GLY A 45 -1.63 6.96 7.81
N PHE A 46 -1.47 5.85 7.09
CA PHE A 46 -2.10 4.59 7.47
C PHE A 46 -1.42 4.02 8.72
N VAL A 47 -2.16 3.26 9.49
CA VAL A 47 -1.69 2.61 10.72
C VAL A 47 -1.85 1.11 10.54
N ALA A 48 -0.75 0.38 10.65
CA ALA A 48 -0.75 -1.08 10.60
C ALA A 48 -1.33 -1.64 11.90
N LYS A 49 -1.74 -2.90 11.92
CA LYS A 49 -2.19 -3.60 13.13
C LYS A 49 -1.17 -3.60 14.26
N SER A 50 0.12 -3.47 13.92
CA SER A 50 1.22 -3.32 14.88
C SER A 50 1.31 -1.93 15.53
N GLY A 51 0.51 -0.96 15.09
CA GLY A 51 0.60 0.45 15.43
C GLY A 51 1.59 1.25 14.56
N ARG A 52 2.32 0.59 13.64
CA ARG A 52 3.30 1.28 12.79
C ARG A 52 2.62 2.16 11.76
N VAL A 53 3.08 3.41 11.66
CA VAL A 53 2.58 4.36 10.66
C VAL A 53 3.31 4.14 9.34
N PHE A 54 2.55 4.12 8.25
CA PHE A 54 3.07 3.98 6.91
C PHE A 54 2.27 4.76 5.87
N ASP A 55 2.88 4.92 4.71
CA ASP A 55 2.26 5.46 3.52
C ASP A 55 2.29 4.40 2.40
N ILE A 56 1.36 4.50 1.46
CA ILE A 56 1.36 3.69 0.23
C ILE A 56 1.34 4.59 -1.00
N VAL A 57 1.90 4.09 -2.09
CA VAL A 57 1.66 4.66 -3.42
C VAL A 57 0.78 3.70 -4.20
N ALA A 58 -0.38 4.17 -4.64
CA ALA A 58 -1.35 3.38 -5.38
C ALA A 58 -1.69 4.01 -6.73
N LYS A 59 -2.06 3.19 -7.70
CA LYS A 59 -2.62 3.59 -9.00
C LYS A 59 -3.64 2.55 -9.44
N ASP A 60 -4.71 2.99 -10.05
CA ASP A 60 -5.69 2.10 -10.65
C ASP A 60 -5.29 1.75 -12.09
N ILE A 61 -5.47 0.48 -12.42
CA ILE A 61 -5.36 -0.09 -13.77
C ILE A 61 -6.70 -0.74 -14.12
N PRO A 62 -6.97 -1.10 -15.39
CA PRO A 62 -8.22 -1.75 -15.76
C PRO A 62 -8.58 -2.92 -14.82
N GLY A 63 -9.66 -2.73 -14.05
CA GLY A 63 -10.20 -3.71 -13.11
C GLY A 63 -9.46 -3.90 -11.78
N ARG A 64 -8.37 -3.17 -11.47
CA ARG A 64 -7.55 -3.44 -10.27
C ARG A 64 -6.92 -2.18 -9.68
N ARG A 65 -6.66 -2.19 -8.37
CA ARG A 65 -5.81 -1.20 -7.69
C ARG A 65 -4.42 -1.78 -7.48
N LEU A 66 -3.42 -1.14 -8.07
CA LEU A 66 -2.02 -1.52 -7.94
C LEU A 66 -1.37 -0.75 -6.78
N VAL A 67 -0.79 -1.46 -5.81
CA VAL A 67 0.10 -0.85 -4.82
C VAL A 67 1.54 -0.92 -5.34
N VAL A 68 2.05 0.24 -5.73
CA VAL A 68 3.37 0.41 -6.34
C VAL A 68 4.46 0.29 -5.29
N THR A 69 4.29 0.93 -4.12
CA THR A 69 5.31 0.91 -3.07
C THR A 69 4.71 1.17 -1.68
N VAL A 70 5.46 0.81 -0.64
CA VAL A 70 5.14 1.01 0.78
C VAL A 70 6.28 1.75 1.48
N ILE A 71 5.92 2.73 2.32
CA ILE A 71 6.87 3.62 2.98
C ILE A 71 6.52 3.70 4.47
N GLY A 72 7.19 2.91 5.29
CA GLY A 72 7.17 2.99 6.75
C GLY A 72 7.88 4.24 7.25
N LYS A 73 7.37 4.73 8.40
CA LYS A 73 7.90 5.86 9.16
C LYS A 73 8.64 5.37 10.40
#